data_AF-A0A317LQG1-F1
#
_entry.id   AF-A0A317LQG1-F1
#
_cell.length_a   1.000
_cell.length_b   1.000
_cell.length_c   1.000
_cell.angle_alpha   90.00
_cell.angle_beta   90.00
_cell.angle_gamma   90.00
#
_symmetry.space_group_name_H-M   'P 1'
#
loop_
_entity.id
_entity.type
_entity.pdbx_description
1 polymer ?
#
loop_
_entity_poly.entity_id
_entity_poly.type
_entity_poly.pdbx_seq_one_letter_code
_entity_poly.pdbx_strand_id
1 'polypeptide(L)'
;MAYTNGRISSSFGFNNELIKDKLSRAASVNNPFTQYRYNRTTLSGILFEQNTSTQEYFRTVNMSINYNFGKLKQGIKKNKRGIKNDDGN
;
A
#
# COMPACT_ATOMS: atom_id res chain seq x y z
N MET A 1 11.09 -7.76 -33.23
CA MET A 1 10.39 -8.30 -32.04
C MET A 1 11.16 -7.89 -30.80
N ALA A 2 10.48 -7.57 -29.69
CA ALA A 2 11.12 -7.16 -28.44
C ALA A 2 10.83 -8.18 -27.32
N TYR A 3 11.85 -8.54 -26.55
CA TYR A 3 11.72 -9.43 -25.40
C TYR A 3 12.53 -8.90 -24.21
N THR A 4 12.06 -9.22 -23.00
CA THR A 4 12.64 -8.75 -21.73
C THR A 4 12.88 -9.92 -20.79
N ASN A 5 13.77 -9.75 -19.82
CA ASN A 5 14.10 -10.77 -18.85
C ASN A 5 13.02 -10.97 -17.77
N GLY A 6 12.81 -12.21 -17.36
CA GLY A 6 11.92 -12.55 -16.25
C GLY A 6 12.40 -12.01 -14.90
N ARG A 7 11.47 -11.87 -13.95
CA ARG A 7 11.73 -11.34 -12.61
C ARG A 7 11.10 -12.25 -11.55
N ILE A 8 11.88 -12.60 -10.53
CA ILE A 8 11.39 -13.19 -9.28
C ILE A 8 11.59 -12.17 -8.16
N SER A 9 10.59 -12.02 -7.30
CA SER A 9 10.63 -11.12 -6.14
C SER A 9 10.20 -11.82 -4.88
N SER A 10 10.76 -11.40 -3.74
CA SER A 10 10.34 -11.82 -2.41
C SER A 10 10.04 -10.59 -1.55
N SER A 11 9.17 -10.72 -0.57
CA SER A 11 8.85 -9.63 0.36
C SER A 11 8.57 -10.18 1.75
N PHE A 12 8.92 -9.38 2.76
CA PHE A 12 8.59 -9.65 4.15
C PHE A 12 7.94 -8.40 4.74
N GLY A 13 6.87 -8.59 5.51
CA GLY A 13 6.14 -7.52 6.15
C GLY A 13 5.84 -7.86 7.60
N PHE A 14 5.92 -6.85 8.45
CA PHE A 14 5.46 -6.87 9.83
C PHE A 14 4.45 -5.74 10.01
N ASN A 15 3.29 -6.05 10.57
CA ASN A 15 2.29 -5.07 10.95
C ASN A 15 1.83 -5.37 12.38
N ASN A 16 1.70 -4.33 13.19
CA ASN A 16 1.23 -4.47 14.56
C ASN A 16 0.42 -3.26 14.99
N GLU A 17 -0.66 -3.53 15.71
CA GLU A 17 -1.43 -2.51 16.39
C GLU A 17 -0.82 -2.23 17.77
N LEU A 18 -0.43 -0.99 18.01
CA LEU A 18 0.14 -0.55 19.28
C LEU A 18 -0.95 -0.12 20.27
N ILE A 19 -1.96 0.59 19.76
CA ILE A 19 -3.13 1.00 20.53
C ILE A 19 -4.34 0.62 19.71
N LYS A 20 -5.21 -0.21 20.28
CA LYS A 20 -6.40 -0.72 19.61
C LYS A 20 -7.26 0.40 19.02
N ASP A 21 -7.57 0.26 17.75
CA ASP A 21 -8.30 1.17 16.85
C ASP A 21 -7.66 2.56 16.68
N LYS A 22 -6.46 2.80 17.19
CA LYS A 22 -5.89 4.14 17.31
C LYS A 22 -4.50 4.29 16.73
N LEU A 23 -3.59 3.35 16.99
CA LEU A 23 -2.21 3.48 16.58
C LEU A 23 -1.73 2.13 16.04
N SER A 24 -1.31 2.10 14.78
CA SER A 24 -0.68 0.95 14.15
C SER A 24 0.68 1.32 13.56
N ARG A 25 1.58 0.35 13.53
CA ARG A 25 2.88 0.43 12.87
C ARG A 25 3.01 -0.71 11.89
N ALA A 26 3.61 -0.43 10.75
CA ALA A 26 4.02 -1.46 9.81
C ALA A 26 5.42 -1.18 9.29
N ALA A 27 6.14 -2.25 8.98
CA ALA A 27 7.40 -2.20 8.28
C ALA A 27 7.43 -3.33 7.24
N SER A 28 8.03 -3.10 6.09
CA SER A 28 8.24 -4.14 5.09
C SER A 28 9.56 -3.97 4.38
N VAL A 29 10.10 -5.10 3.94
CA VAL A 29 11.25 -5.15 3.05
C VAL A 29 10.89 -5.96 1.82
N ASN A 30 11.04 -5.34 0.66
CA ASN A 30 10.87 -5.99 -0.63
C ASN A 30 12.24 -6.30 -1.20
N ASN A 31 12.41 -7.51 -1.73
CA ASN A 31 13.63 -8.07 -2.29
C ASN A 31 14.83 -7.91 -1.34
N PRO A 32 14.75 -8.38 -0.07
CA PRO A 32 15.78 -8.14 0.94
C PRO A 32 17.16 -8.64 0.53
N PHE A 33 17.20 -9.72 -0.25
CA PHE A 33 18.42 -10.40 -0.67
C PHE A 33 19.04 -9.83 -1.96
N THR A 34 18.37 -8.89 -2.65
CA THR A 34 18.82 -8.40 -3.97
C THR A 34 18.61 -6.89 -4.07
N GLN A 35 19.70 -6.13 -3.93
CA GLN A 35 19.65 -4.67 -3.90
C GLN A 35 19.33 -4.05 -5.27
N TYR A 36 19.90 -4.61 -6.34
CA TYR A 36 19.74 -4.11 -7.71
C TYR A 36 19.26 -5.22 -8.62
N ARG A 37 18.51 -4.85 -9.67
CA ARG A 37 18.27 -5.73 -10.81
C ARG A 37 18.72 -5.03 -12.08
N TYR A 38 19.03 -5.83 -13.09
CA TYR A 38 19.16 -5.35 -14.45
C TYR A 38 17.88 -5.70 -15.23
N ASN A 39 17.23 -4.68 -15.77
CA ASN A 39 16.19 -4.82 -16.76
C ASN A 39 16.87 -4.86 -18.13
N ARG A 40 16.81 -6.02 -18.80
CA ARG A 40 17.41 -6.23 -20.11
C ARG A 40 16.30 -6.36 -21.14
N THR A 41 16.39 -5.55 -22.18
CA THR A 41 15.46 -5.59 -23.31
C THR A 41 16.26 -5.72 -24.59
N THR A 42 15.93 -6.73 -25.38
CA THR A 42 16.50 -6.90 -26.71
C THR A 42 15.43 -6.59 -27.74
N LEU A 43 15.79 -5.74 -28.70
CA LEU A 43 14.96 -5.37 -29.84
C LEU A 43 15.65 -5.85 -31.12
N SER A 44 15.04 -6.82 -31.78
CA SER A 44 15.51 -7.33 -33.08
C SER A 44 14.69 -6.71 -34.21
N GLY A 45 15.37 -6.00 -35.10
CA GLY A 45 14.86 -5.49 -36.38
C GLY A 45 15.51 -6.22 -37.56
N ILE A 46 15.06 -5.94 -38.78
CA ILE A 46 15.57 -6.62 -40.00
C ILE A 46 17.05 -6.31 -40.24
N LEU A 47 17.52 -5.13 -39.81
CA LEU A 47 18.88 -4.63 -40.07
C LEU A 47 19.69 -4.34 -38.80
N PHE A 48 19.13 -4.61 -37.62
CA PHE A 48 19.79 -4.29 -36.36
C PHE A 48 19.33 -5.16 -35.21
N GLU A 49 20.21 -5.32 -34.24
CA GLU A 49 19.89 -5.81 -32.91
C GLU A 49 20.31 -4.76 -31.89
N GLN A 50 19.38 -4.35 -31.04
CA GLN A 50 19.62 -3.39 -29.99
C GLN A 50 19.43 -4.07 -28.62
N ASN A 51 20.46 -3.97 -27.78
CA ASN A 51 20.47 -4.51 -26.42
C ASN A 51 20.53 -3.35 -25.42
N THR A 52 19.46 -3.18 -24.64
CA THR A 52 19.38 -2.18 -23.58
C THR A 52 19.46 -2.87 -22.22
N SER A 53 20.33 -2.39 -21.33
CA SER A 53 20.46 -2.90 -19.96
C SER A 53 20.41 -1.75 -18.96
N THR A 54 19.36 -1.70 -18.15
CA THR A 54 19.15 -0.65 -17.15
C THR A 54 19.27 -1.25 -15.76
N GLN A 55 20.12 -0.66 -14.91
CA GLN A 55 20.20 -1.03 -13.50
C GLN A 55 19.16 -0.26 -12.70
N GLU A 56 18.35 -0.99 -11.94
CA GLU A 56 17.29 -0.42 -11.11
C GLU A 56 17.47 -0.86 -9.65
N TYR A 57 17.11 0.02 -8.71
CA TYR A 57 16.96 -0.37 -7.32
C TYR A 57 15.83 -1.39 -7.21
N PHE A 58 16.19 -2.58 -6.73
CA PHE A 58 15.26 -3.68 -6.60
C PHE A 58 14.80 -3.89 -5.16
N ARG A 59 15.67 -3.58 -4.19
CA ARG A 59 15.34 -3.62 -2.78
C ARG A 59 14.68 -2.33 -2.34
N THR A 60 13.59 -2.46 -1.58
CA THR A 60 12.89 -1.33 -0.98
C THR A 60 12.57 -1.64 0.47
N VAL A 61 12.78 -0.67 1.35
CA VAL A 61 12.40 -0.74 2.76
C VAL A 61 11.32 0.31 2.99
N ASN A 62 10.22 -0.10 3.61
CA ASN A 62 9.09 0.77 3.94
C ASN A 62 8.81 0.71 5.43
N MET A 63 8.46 1.85 6.01
CA MET A 63 7.97 1.96 7.38
C MET A 63 6.83 2.95 7.42
N SER A 64 5.76 2.62 8.14
CA SER A 64 4.59 3.47 8.29
C SER A 64 4.07 3.44 9.71
N ILE A 65 3.63 4.59 10.20
CA ILE A 65 2.92 4.76 11.46
C ILE A 65 1.59 5.41 11.12
N ASN A 66 0.48 4.78 11.51
CA ASN A 66 -0.86 5.30 11.28
C ASN A 66 -1.53 5.59 12.61
N TYR A 67 -2.06 6.80 12.77
CA TYR A 67 -2.83 7.20 13.94
C TYR A 67 -4.24 7.65 13.56
N ASN A 68 -5.25 6.99 14.12
CA ASN A 68 -6.66 7.27 13.87
C ASN A 68 -7.21 8.23 14.93
N PHE A 69 -7.54 9.46 14.50
CA PHE A 69 -8.21 10.44 15.35
C PHE A 69 -9.73 10.24 15.33
N GLY A 70 -10.31 9.99 16.51
CA GLY A 70 -11.76 9.95 16.71
C GLY A 70 -12.37 8.55 16.52
N LYS A 71 -13.24 8.17 17.46
CA LYS A 71 -14.36 7.25 17.16
C LYS A 71 -15.55 8.16 16.88
N LEU A 72 -16.44 7.81 15.95
CA LEU A 72 -17.79 8.41 15.91
C LEU A 72 -18.47 8.10 17.26
N LYS A 73 -18.20 8.94 18.28
CA LYS A 73 -18.74 8.82 19.64
C LYS A 73 -20.20 9.23 19.72
N GLN A 74 -20.78 9.66 18.61
CA GLN A 74 -22.19 9.96 18.50
C GLN A 74 -22.84 8.84 17.69
N GLY A 75 -23.32 7.81 18.39
CA GLY A 75 -24.55 7.19 17.91
C GLY A 75 -25.52 8.34 17.64
N ILE A 76 -25.99 8.43 16.39
CA ILE A 76 -26.86 9.49 15.89
C ILE A 76 -27.80 9.86 17.04
N LYS A 77 -27.64 11.07 17.58
CA LYS A 77 -28.52 11.57 18.62
C LYS A 77 -29.85 11.77 17.91
N LYS A 78 -30.65 10.70 17.77
CA LYS A 78 -32.04 10.77 17.29
C LYS A 78 -32.65 11.85 18.16
N ASN A 79 -32.92 13.00 17.57
CA ASN A 79 -33.47 14.15 18.28
C ASN A 79 -34.66 13.62 19.09
N LYS A 80 -34.56 13.70 20.43
CA LYS A 80 -35.71 13.55 21.33
C LYS A 80 -36.61 14.79 21.12
N ARG A 81 -37.23 14.88 19.96
CA ARG A 81 -38.40 15.72 19.70
C ARG A 81 -39.52 14.77 19.31
N GLY A 82 -39.98 13.99 20.29
CA GLY A 82 -41.35 13.52 20.25
C GLY A 82 -42.20 14.74 20.51
N ILE A 83 -42.88 15.24 19.50
CA ILE A 83 -43.92 16.26 19.68
C ILE A 83 -45.00 15.58 20.53
N LYS A 84 -45.06 15.91 21.83
CA LYS A 84 -46.26 15.63 22.63
C LYS A 84 -47.26 16.73 22.27
N ASN A 85 -48.19 16.42 21.39
CA ASN A 85 -49.46 17.15 21.34
C ASN A 85 -50.28 16.65 22.53
N ASP A 86 -50.46 17.50 23.54
CA ASP A 86 -51.68 17.46 24.36
C ASP A 86 -52.74 18.21 23.53
N ASP A 87 -53.33 17.52 22.56
CA ASP A 87 -54.57 17.99 21.94
C ASP A 87 -55.70 17.72 22.94
N GLY A 88 -56.44 18.78 23.25
CA GLY A 88 -57.36 18.84 24.37
C GLY A 88 -58.52 17.84 24.34
N ASN A 89 -58.88 17.38 25.54
CA ASN A 89 -60.25 17.16 26.01
C ASN A 89 -60.25 17.07 27.54
#